data_AF-A0A4R6K4Z6-F1
#
_entry.id   AF-A0A4R6K4Z6-F1
#
_cell.length_a   1.000
_cell.length_b   1.000
_cell.length_c   1.000
_cell.angle_alpha   90.00
_cell.angle_beta   90.00
_cell.angle_gamma   90.00
#
_symmetry.space_group_name_H-M   'P 1'
#
loop_
_entity.id
_entity.type
_entity.pdbx_description
1 polymer ?
#
loop_
_entity_poly.entity_id
_entity_poly.type
_entity_poly.pdbx_seq_one_letter_code
_entity_poly.pdbx_strand_id
1 'polypeptide(L)'
;MRARLHGAHVAAASFYRQQLQDRPGDWAAEHLRGRGLGTVLAPGSEWSVGYAPDGWSQLVGHLRRQGFDDIEIVAAGLAFVTSNGYLVDRFRDRIVLAAYDEDVRPAGFIGRSAGPRLRYLNTRNTEIYSKGQTLIGLDAQVKRLQAGAVPVLVEGMMDAPAVSLAGEHWAGWLAAVQRSRLSRR
;
A
#
# COMPACT_ATOMS: atom_id res chain seq x y z
N MET A 1 -9.55 18.36 7.81
CA MET A 1 -9.27 16.95 8.19
C MET A 1 -8.75 16.14 6.99
N ARG A 2 -9.51 15.89 5.91
CA ARG A 2 -9.06 15.09 4.74
C ARG A 2 -7.62 15.33 4.25
N ALA A 3 -7.23 16.60 4.08
CA ALA A 3 -5.87 16.93 3.63
C ALA A 3 -4.76 16.39 4.56
N ARG A 4 -5.01 16.39 5.88
CA ARG A 4 -4.11 15.81 6.88
C ARG A 4 -4.03 14.30 6.76
N LEU A 5 -5.16 13.63 6.50
CA LEU A 5 -5.19 12.18 6.30
C LEU A 5 -4.39 11.76 5.06
N HIS A 6 -4.51 12.48 3.94
CA HIS A 6 -3.66 12.24 2.77
C HIS A 6 -2.19 12.51 3.08
N GLY A 7 -1.89 13.61 3.78
CA GLY A 7 -0.53 13.92 4.22
C GLY A 7 0.10 12.79 5.06
N ALA A 8 -0.67 12.19 5.97
CA ALA A 8 -0.22 11.06 6.78
C ALA A 8 0.05 9.82 5.92
N HIS A 9 -0.75 9.58 4.87
CA HIS A 9 -0.52 8.47 3.92
C HIS A 9 0.71 8.70 3.04
N VAL A 10 0.96 9.94 2.60
CA VAL A 10 2.19 10.30 1.88
C VAL A 10 3.41 10.02 2.77
N ALA A 11 3.39 10.50 4.03
CA ALA A 11 4.47 10.25 4.98
C ALA A 11 4.66 8.75 5.27
N ALA A 12 3.56 8.00 5.44
CA ALA A 12 3.60 6.56 5.66
C ALA A 12 4.17 5.80 4.44
N ALA A 13 3.78 6.17 3.22
CA ALA A 13 4.29 5.55 2.00
C ALA A 13 5.81 5.76 1.89
N SER A 14 6.29 6.98 2.12
CA SER A 14 7.72 7.30 2.16
C SER A 14 8.46 6.53 3.25
N PHE A 15 7.89 6.43 4.45
CA PHE A 15 8.45 5.63 5.54
C PHE A 15 8.61 4.16 5.11
N TYR A 16 7.52 3.52 4.66
CA TYR A 16 7.58 2.11 4.26
C TYR A 16 8.52 1.87 3.08
N ARG A 17 8.59 2.82 2.14
CA ARG A 17 9.54 2.76 1.03
C ARG A 17 10.98 2.75 1.54
N GLN A 18 11.32 3.67 2.44
CA GLN A 18 12.63 3.71 3.06
C GLN A 18 12.92 2.42 3.83
N GLN A 19 11.97 1.89 4.60
CA GLN A 19 12.16 0.65 5.35
C GLN A 19 12.49 -0.55 4.45
N LEU A 20 11.96 -0.58 3.22
CA LEU A 20 12.26 -1.61 2.22
C LEU A 20 13.66 -1.43 1.61
N GLN A 21 14.09 -0.19 1.39
CA GLN A 21 15.40 0.14 0.82
C GLN A 21 16.53 -0.11 1.82
N ASP A 22 16.31 0.24 3.08
CA ASP A 22 17.30 0.08 4.16
C ASP A 22 17.51 -1.39 4.54
N ARG A 23 16.59 -2.28 4.16
CA ARG A 23 16.64 -3.72 4.49
C ARG A 23 16.53 -4.60 3.23
N PRO A 24 17.51 -4.53 2.32
CA PRO A 24 17.45 -5.26 1.06
C PRO A 24 17.55 -6.78 1.24
N GLY A 25 17.98 -7.28 2.41
CA GLY A 25 18.06 -8.70 2.76
C GLY A 25 16.88 -9.23 3.57
N ASP A 26 15.90 -8.39 3.92
CA ASP A 26 14.71 -8.87 4.62
C ASP A 26 13.82 -9.69 3.68
N TRP A 27 13.00 -10.55 4.28
CA TRP A 27 12.09 -11.45 3.56
C TRP A 27 11.22 -10.70 2.54
N ALA A 28 10.86 -9.44 2.81
CA ALA A 28 10.02 -8.64 1.93
C ALA A 28 10.71 -8.39 0.58
N ALA A 29 11.97 -7.95 0.61
CA ALA A 29 12.77 -7.70 -0.58
C ALA A 29 13.11 -9.02 -1.30
N GLU A 30 13.51 -10.05 -0.55
CA GLU A 30 13.77 -11.38 -1.12
C GLU A 30 12.54 -11.97 -1.78
N HIS A 31 11.37 -11.84 -1.17
CA HIS A 31 10.12 -12.33 -1.73
C HIS A 31 9.75 -11.63 -3.03
N LEU A 32 9.92 -10.31 -3.10
CA LEU A 32 9.68 -9.54 -4.33
C LEU A 32 10.66 -9.95 -5.44
N ARG A 33 11.94 -10.14 -5.13
CA ARG A 33 12.93 -10.66 -6.10
C ARG A 33 12.58 -12.07 -6.58
N GLY A 34 12.25 -12.97 -5.66
CA GLY A 34 11.85 -14.34 -5.98
C GLY A 34 10.56 -14.44 -6.81
N ARG A 35 9.77 -13.36 -6.84
CA ARG A 35 8.58 -13.21 -7.70
C ARG A 35 8.88 -12.52 -9.04
N GLY A 36 10.14 -12.23 -9.36
CA GLY A 36 10.51 -11.48 -10.56
C GLY A 36 10.20 -9.98 -10.48
N LEU A 37 9.82 -9.46 -9.31
CA LEU A 37 9.44 -8.06 -9.10
C LEU A 37 10.62 -7.22 -8.59
N GLY A 38 11.86 -7.62 -8.85
CA GLY A 38 13.05 -6.92 -8.34
C GLY A 38 13.15 -5.46 -8.79
N THR A 39 12.56 -5.12 -9.94
CA THR A 39 12.50 -3.76 -10.48
C THR A 39 11.74 -2.79 -9.57
N VAL A 40 10.71 -3.27 -8.85
CA VAL A 40 9.94 -2.42 -7.93
C VAL A 40 10.75 -2.00 -6.69
N LEU A 41 11.88 -2.67 -6.44
CA LEU A 41 12.80 -2.34 -5.34
C LEU A 41 13.77 -1.21 -5.70
N ALA A 42 13.97 -0.94 -7.00
CA ALA A 42 14.94 0.05 -7.45
C ALA A 42 14.54 1.45 -6.95
N PRO A 43 15.46 2.30 -6.43
CA PRO A 43 15.12 3.59 -5.81
C PRO A 43 14.18 4.48 -6.63
N GLY A 44 14.35 4.52 -7.95
CA GLY A 44 13.53 5.30 -8.89
C GLY A 44 12.26 4.60 -9.42
N SER A 45 11.85 3.47 -8.84
CA SER A 45 10.60 2.80 -9.22
C SER A 45 9.40 3.70 -8.94
N GLU A 46 8.51 3.82 -9.93
CA GLU A 46 7.25 4.56 -9.80
C GLU A 46 6.22 3.84 -8.91
N TRP A 47 6.42 2.54 -8.65
CA TRP A 47 5.55 1.77 -7.76
C TRP A 47 5.75 2.15 -6.30
N SER A 48 4.66 2.54 -5.64
CA SER A 48 4.60 2.76 -4.19
C SER A 48 4.53 1.46 -3.40
N VAL A 49 5.62 0.69 -3.48
CA VAL A 49 5.88 -0.55 -2.74
C VAL A 49 6.84 -0.26 -1.59
N GLY A 50 6.49 -0.73 -0.40
CA GLY A 50 7.29 -0.59 0.82
C GLY A 50 7.24 -1.82 1.73
N TYR A 51 7.93 -1.72 2.86
CA TYR A 51 7.94 -2.72 3.93
C TYR A 51 7.49 -2.07 5.25
N ALA A 52 6.44 -2.62 5.85
CA ALA A 52 6.06 -2.32 7.21
C ALA A 52 6.87 -3.22 8.16
N PRO A 53 7.81 -2.68 8.94
CA PRO A 53 8.71 -3.47 9.76
C PRO A 53 7.98 -4.14 10.93
N ASP A 54 8.58 -5.19 11.49
CA ASP A 54 8.05 -5.84 12.70
C ASP A 54 8.32 -4.96 13.93
N GLY A 55 7.36 -4.09 14.27
CA GLY A 55 7.42 -3.28 15.47
C GLY A 55 6.05 -2.68 15.78
N TRP A 56 5.80 -2.41 17.07
CA TRP A 56 4.46 -2.02 17.52
C TRP A 56 4.07 -0.57 17.18
N SER A 57 5.04 0.33 17.02
CA SER A 57 4.77 1.78 16.90
C SER A 57 5.82 2.52 16.07
N GLN A 58 6.46 1.84 15.11
CA GLN A 58 7.52 2.45 14.29
C GLN A 58 6.94 3.52 13.37
N LEU A 59 5.83 3.22 12.68
CA LEU A 59 5.14 4.21 11.86
C LEU A 59 4.54 5.31 12.74
N VAL A 60 3.87 4.97 13.82
CA VAL A 60 3.32 5.96 14.79
C VAL A 60 4.41 6.94 15.23
N GLY A 61 5.57 6.44 15.64
CA GLY A 61 6.71 7.27 16.04
C GLY A 61 7.21 8.16 14.90
N HIS A 62 7.28 7.63 13.68
CA HIS A 62 7.64 8.42 12.49
C HIS A 62 6.62 9.54 12.22
N LEU A 63 5.32 9.25 12.21
CA LEU A 63 4.26 10.21 11.93
C LEU A 63 4.18 11.31 13.01
N ARG A 64 4.36 10.96 14.28
CA ARG A 64 4.44 11.96 15.36
C ARG A 64 5.60 12.94 15.15
N ARG A 65 6.77 12.46 14.73
CA ARG A 65 7.91 13.34 14.39
C ARG A 65 7.63 14.23 13.16
N GLN A 66 6.72 13.82 12.29
CA GLN A 66 6.24 14.61 11.16
C GLN A 66 5.07 15.55 11.55
N GLY A 67 4.70 15.60 12.83
CA GLY A 67 3.69 16.51 13.36
C GLY A 67 2.24 16.03 13.16
N PHE A 68 2.01 14.73 12.97
CA PHE A 68 0.66 14.15 13.03
C PHE A 68 0.29 13.77 14.45
N ASP A 69 -0.92 14.13 14.88
CA ASP A 69 -1.43 13.74 16.19
C ASP A 69 -2.06 12.33 16.15
N ASP A 70 -2.32 11.76 17.32
CA ASP A 70 -2.84 10.39 17.44
C ASP A 70 -4.25 10.24 16.84
N ILE A 71 -5.07 11.31 16.88
CA ILE A 71 -6.42 11.31 16.33
C ILE A 71 -6.34 11.21 14.81
N GLU A 72 -5.46 11.99 14.17
CA GLU A 72 -5.21 11.96 12.74
C GLU A 72 -4.68 10.60 12.28
N ILE A 73 -3.72 10.02 13.02
CA ILE A 73 -3.13 8.72 12.68
C ILE A 73 -4.18 7.59 12.75
N VAL A 74 -5.04 7.59 13.78
CA VAL A 74 -6.13 6.62 13.93
C VAL A 74 -7.21 6.84 12.88
N ALA A 75 -7.60 8.09 12.62
CA ALA A 75 -8.59 8.45 11.60
C ALA A 75 -8.12 8.07 10.19
N ALA A 76 -6.81 8.14 9.93
CA ALA A 76 -6.19 7.66 8.70
C ALA A 76 -6.15 6.13 8.61
N GLY A 77 -6.47 5.39 9.67
CA GLY A 77 -6.42 3.93 9.70
C GLY A 77 -5.00 3.36 9.69
N LEU A 78 -3.99 4.18 9.99
CA LEU A 78 -2.57 3.81 10.03
C LEU A 78 -2.16 3.18 11.36
N ALA A 79 -2.93 3.45 12.41
CA ALA A 79 -2.79 2.83 13.73
C ALA A 79 -4.16 2.54 14.35
N PHE A 80 -4.16 1.80 15.45
CA PHE A 80 -5.32 1.57 16.29
C PHE A 80 -4.94 1.61 17.77
N VAL A 81 -5.89 2.00 18.61
CA VAL A 81 -5.72 2.00 20.07
C VAL A 81 -6.09 0.62 20.60
N THR A 82 -5.21 0.03 21.42
CA THR A 82 -5.46 -1.24 22.10
C THR A 82 -6.39 -1.05 23.31
N SER A 83 -6.90 -2.14 23.87
CA SER A 83 -7.72 -2.09 25.11
C SER A 83 -7.00 -1.40 26.28
N ASN A 84 -5.67 -1.44 26.28
CA ASN A 84 -4.81 -0.88 27.33
C ASN A 84 -4.35 0.54 27.00
N GLY A 85 -4.93 1.19 25.98
CA GLY A 85 -4.63 2.58 25.61
C GLY A 85 -3.39 2.78 24.73
N TYR A 86 -2.64 1.73 24.40
CA TYR A 86 -1.47 1.86 23.53
C TYR A 86 -1.88 2.04 22.08
N LEU A 87 -1.27 3.02 21.41
CA LEU A 87 -1.39 3.22 19.98
C LEU A 87 -0.43 2.31 19.21
N VAL A 88 -0.96 1.50 18.30
CA VAL A 88 -0.23 0.43 17.61
C VAL A 88 -0.37 0.53 16.10
N ASP A 89 0.75 0.34 15.39
CA ASP A 89 0.82 0.28 13.93
C ASP A 89 -0.15 -0.76 13.35
N ARG A 90 -0.92 -0.35 12.34
CA ARG A 90 -1.89 -1.22 11.66
C ARG A 90 -1.19 -2.32 10.86
N PHE A 91 -0.13 -1.96 10.14
CA PHE A 91 0.66 -2.87 9.32
C PHE A 91 1.98 -3.12 10.03
N ARG A 92 2.30 -4.40 10.22
CA ARG A 92 3.52 -4.87 10.88
C ARG A 92 3.94 -6.15 10.21
N ASP A 93 5.24 -6.25 9.95
CA ASP A 93 5.89 -7.33 9.21
C ASP A 93 5.20 -7.68 7.89
N ARG A 94 5.05 -6.68 7.01
CA ARG A 94 4.30 -6.81 5.74
C ARG A 94 4.95 -6.07 4.58
N ILE A 95 4.95 -6.68 3.39
CA ILE A 95 5.05 -5.92 2.15
C ILE A 95 3.78 -5.10 2.02
N VAL A 96 3.90 -3.80 1.77
CA VAL A 96 2.76 -2.89 1.63
C VAL A 96 2.77 -2.21 0.27
N LEU A 97 1.58 -2.10 -0.34
CA LEU A 97 1.34 -1.29 -1.53
C LEU A 97 0.31 -0.22 -1.20
N ALA A 98 0.58 1.01 -1.61
CA ALA A 98 -0.37 2.11 -1.46
C ALA A 98 -1.60 1.92 -2.36
N ALA A 99 -2.75 2.28 -1.83
CA ALA A 99 -4.01 2.38 -2.55
C ALA A 99 -4.36 3.87 -2.70
N TYR A 100 -4.79 4.23 -3.90
CA TYR A 100 -5.03 5.60 -4.35
C TYR A 100 -6.51 5.85 -4.59
N ASP A 101 -6.95 7.07 -4.30
CA ASP A 101 -8.27 7.57 -4.67
C ASP A 101 -8.33 7.98 -6.16
N GLU A 102 -9.49 8.49 -6.59
CA GLU A 102 -9.74 8.95 -7.96
C GLU A 102 -8.83 10.13 -8.38
N ASP A 103 -8.33 10.90 -7.42
CA ASP A 103 -7.44 12.03 -7.65
C ASP A 103 -5.96 11.64 -7.57
N VAL A 104 -5.67 10.34 -7.56
CA VAL A 104 -4.32 9.76 -7.48
C VAL A 104 -3.59 10.22 -6.21
N ARG A 105 -4.32 10.33 -5.10
CA ARG A 105 -3.75 10.60 -3.77
C ARG A 105 -3.74 9.32 -2.95
N PRO A 106 -2.65 9.02 -2.21
CA PRO A 106 -2.62 7.84 -1.38
C PRO A 106 -3.66 7.98 -0.26
N ALA A 107 -4.45 6.94 -0.10
CA ALA A 107 -5.59 6.93 0.81
C ALA A 107 -5.66 5.69 1.70
N GLY A 108 -4.88 4.65 1.39
CA GLY A 108 -4.77 3.45 2.22
C GLY A 108 -3.64 2.54 1.76
N PHE A 109 -3.61 1.33 2.31
CA PHE A 109 -2.60 0.32 1.99
C PHE A 109 -3.24 -1.08 1.96
N ILE A 110 -2.67 -1.95 1.12
CA ILE A 110 -2.79 -3.40 1.26
C ILE A 110 -1.45 -3.96 1.73
N GLY A 111 -1.49 -4.85 2.71
CA GLY A 111 -0.32 -5.44 3.33
C GLY A 111 -0.34 -6.96 3.26
N ARG A 112 0.72 -7.57 2.74
CA ARG A 112 0.90 -9.01 2.68
C ARG A 112 1.99 -9.46 3.65
N SER A 113 1.73 -10.48 4.47
CA SER A 113 2.71 -11.05 5.41
C SER A 113 3.52 -12.19 4.79
N ALA A 114 4.64 -12.55 5.42
CA ALA A 114 5.42 -13.73 5.06
C ALA A 114 4.64 -15.03 5.35
N GLY A 115 4.02 -15.10 6.53
CA GLY A 115 3.34 -16.28 7.06
C GLY A 115 1.89 -16.46 6.59
N PRO A 116 1.29 -17.64 6.87
CA PRO A 116 -0.06 -17.97 6.43
C PRO A 116 -1.15 -17.23 7.21
N ARG A 117 -0.84 -16.77 8.44
CA ARG A 117 -1.81 -16.10 9.31
C ARG A 117 -2.12 -14.69 8.80
N LEU A 118 -3.39 -14.46 8.46
CA LEU A 118 -3.90 -13.21 7.90
C LEU A 118 -3.00 -12.69 6.78
N ARG A 119 -2.86 -13.52 5.73
CA ARG A 119 -1.95 -13.30 4.60
C ARG A 119 -2.08 -11.92 3.97
N TYR A 120 -3.31 -11.39 3.89
CA TYR A 120 -3.59 -10.06 3.37
C TYR A 120 -4.35 -9.23 4.40
N LEU A 121 -3.99 -7.96 4.51
CA LEU A 121 -4.59 -6.98 5.38
C LEU A 121 -4.83 -5.70 4.58
N ASN A 122 -6.03 -5.13 4.66
CA ASN A 122 -6.31 -3.80 4.10
C ASN A 122 -6.42 -2.77 5.25
N THR A 123 -6.23 -1.51 4.90
CA THR A 123 -6.71 -0.38 5.71
C THR A 123 -8.20 -0.59 6.00
N ARG A 124 -8.65 -0.20 7.20
CA ARG A 124 -10.09 -0.20 7.53
C ARG A 124 -10.76 0.96 6.78
N ASN A 125 -12.08 0.95 6.62
CA ASN A 125 -12.75 2.11 6.05
C ASN A 125 -12.45 3.37 6.87
N THR A 126 -12.15 4.46 6.17
CA THR A 126 -11.90 5.81 6.73
C THR A 126 -12.67 6.83 5.90
N GLU A 127 -12.54 8.11 6.24
CA GLU A 127 -13.12 9.21 5.45
C GLU A 127 -12.54 9.27 4.01
N ILE A 128 -11.28 8.86 3.83
CA ILE A 128 -10.58 8.91 2.53
C ILE A 128 -10.35 7.52 1.91
N TYR A 129 -10.60 6.44 2.66
CA TYR A 129 -10.42 5.07 2.20
C TYR A 129 -11.73 4.32 2.23
N SER A 130 -12.16 3.86 1.06
CA SER A 130 -13.08 2.74 0.95
C SER A 130 -12.51 1.73 -0.01
N LYS A 131 -12.64 0.46 0.36
CA LYS A 131 -12.09 -0.65 -0.41
C LYS A 131 -12.59 -0.61 -1.87
N GLY A 132 -13.89 -0.43 -2.09
CA GLY A 132 -14.49 -0.37 -3.42
C GLY A 132 -14.19 0.87 -4.27
N GLN A 133 -13.56 1.90 -3.73
CA GLN A 133 -13.29 3.17 -4.44
C GLN A 133 -11.80 3.50 -4.54
N THR A 134 -10.92 2.57 -4.19
CA THR A 134 -9.47 2.78 -4.26
C THR A 134 -8.79 1.74 -5.15
N LEU A 135 -7.74 2.20 -5.84
CA LEU A 135 -6.97 1.42 -6.80
C LEU A 135 -5.51 1.33 -6.37
N ILE A 136 -4.89 0.17 -6.56
CA ILE A 136 -3.46 -0.04 -6.36
C ILE A 136 -2.77 -0.06 -7.73
N GLY A 137 -1.62 0.64 -7.81
CA GLY A 137 -0.83 0.78 -9.03
C GLY A 137 -1.21 2.00 -9.87
N LEU A 138 -2.27 2.74 -9.50
CA LEU A 138 -2.71 3.92 -10.24
C LEU A 138 -1.59 4.95 -10.40
N ASP A 139 -0.81 5.19 -9.34
CA ASP A 139 0.37 6.05 -9.31
C ASP A 139 1.41 5.69 -10.38
N ALA A 140 1.73 4.40 -10.47
CA ALA A 140 2.74 3.89 -11.39
C ALA A 140 2.23 3.81 -12.84
N GLN A 141 0.92 3.83 -13.07
CA GLN A 141 0.33 3.62 -14.40
C GLN A 141 -0.12 4.90 -15.11
N VAL A 142 -0.20 6.07 -14.44
CA VAL A 142 -0.73 7.30 -15.05
C VAL A 142 -0.12 7.61 -16.42
N LYS A 143 1.21 7.61 -16.53
CA LYS A 143 1.92 7.91 -17.78
C LYS A 143 1.64 6.89 -18.88
N ARG A 144 1.57 5.60 -18.51
CA ARG A 144 1.29 4.50 -19.45
C ARG A 144 -0.13 4.63 -20.02
N LEU A 145 -1.10 4.95 -19.17
CA LEU A 145 -2.49 5.13 -19.57
C LEU A 145 -2.64 6.35 -20.49
N GLN A 146 -1.96 7.45 -20.18
CA GLN A 146 -1.90 8.62 -21.05
C GLN A 146 -1.27 8.30 -22.42
N ALA A 147 -0.32 7.36 -22.46
CA ALA A 147 0.30 6.85 -23.68
C ALA A 147 -0.54 5.77 -24.40
N GLY A 148 -1.75 5.47 -23.94
CA GLY A 148 -2.67 4.53 -24.59
C GLY A 148 -2.52 3.07 -24.16
N ALA A 149 -1.84 2.79 -23.04
CA ALA A 149 -1.78 1.44 -22.50
C ALA A 149 -3.18 0.93 -22.10
N VAL A 150 -3.39 -0.38 -22.27
CA VAL A 150 -4.66 -1.03 -21.98
C VAL A 150 -4.77 -1.32 -20.47
N PRO A 151 -5.87 -0.90 -19.83
CA PRO A 151 -6.23 -1.31 -18.46
C PRO A 151 -6.25 -2.82 -18.26
N VAL A 152 -5.56 -3.33 -17.24
CA VAL A 152 -5.69 -4.75 -16.85
C VAL A 152 -5.99 -4.87 -15.36
N LEU A 153 -7.25 -5.20 -15.06
CA LEU A 153 -7.68 -5.50 -13.70
C LEU A 153 -7.18 -6.87 -13.27
N VAL A 154 -6.50 -6.94 -12.13
CA VAL A 154 -5.98 -8.18 -11.55
C VAL A 154 -6.60 -8.48 -10.18
N GLU A 155 -6.44 -9.71 -9.69
CA GLU A 155 -6.92 -10.14 -8.35
C GLU A 155 -5.85 -9.98 -7.26
N GLY A 156 -4.57 -10.18 -7.60
CA GLY A 156 -3.47 -10.15 -6.65
C GLY A 156 -2.71 -8.82 -6.64
N MET A 157 -2.30 -8.37 -5.45
CA MET A 157 -1.50 -7.14 -5.30
C MET A 157 -0.15 -7.20 -6.03
N MET A 158 0.40 -8.40 -6.23
CA MET A 158 1.65 -8.63 -6.96
C MET A 158 1.43 -8.82 -8.45
N ASP A 159 0.20 -9.12 -8.88
CA ASP A 159 -0.11 -9.33 -10.29
C ASP A 159 -0.11 -7.98 -11.04
N ALA A 160 -0.48 -6.88 -10.36
CA ALA A 160 -0.51 -5.55 -10.95
C ALA A 160 0.88 -5.08 -11.43
N PRO A 161 1.95 -5.15 -10.60
CA PRO A 161 3.30 -4.88 -11.08
C PRO A 161 3.78 -5.94 -12.08
N ALA A 162 3.42 -7.22 -11.92
CA ALA A 162 3.82 -8.27 -12.86
C ALA A 162 3.29 -8.03 -14.27
N VAL A 163 2.00 -7.68 -14.41
CA VAL A 163 1.38 -7.33 -15.70
C VAL A 163 2.09 -6.14 -16.34
N SER A 164 2.40 -5.12 -15.54
CA SER A 164 3.09 -3.93 -16.03
C SER A 164 4.53 -4.22 -16.49
N LEU A 165 5.17 -5.24 -15.92
CA LEU A 165 6.49 -5.71 -16.35
C LEU A 165 6.44 -6.63 -17.58
N ALA A 166 5.27 -7.19 -17.91
CA ALA A 166 5.11 -8.03 -19.10
C ALA A 166 5.09 -7.24 -20.42
N GLY A 167 4.82 -5.93 -20.36
CA GLY A 167 4.90 -5.04 -21.52
C GLY A 167 4.45 -3.61 -21.21
N GLU A 168 4.97 -2.66 -21.98
CA GLU A 168 4.65 -1.22 -21.82
C GLU A 168 3.22 -0.87 -22.25
N HIS A 169 2.60 -1.71 -23.07
CA HIS A 169 1.22 -1.56 -23.54
C HIS A 169 0.17 -2.03 -22.52
N TRP A 170 0.58 -2.61 -21.39
CA TRP A 170 -0.32 -3.01 -20.31
C TRP A 170 -0.16 -2.10 -19.10
N ALA A 171 -1.29 -1.70 -18.52
CA ALA A 171 -1.38 -0.98 -17.27
C ALA A 171 -2.08 -1.87 -16.22
N GLY A 172 -1.28 -2.55 -15.39
CA GLY A 172 -1.80 -3.45 -14.36
C GLY A 172 -2.27 -2.68 -13.12
N TRP A 173 -3.48 -2.96 -12.67
CA TRP A 173 -4.04 -2.39 -11.43
C TRP A 173 -4.93 -3.38 -10.71
N LEU A 174 -4.93 -3.26 -9.39
CA LEU A 174 -5.82 -3.99 -8.51
C LEU A 174 -6.84 -3.00 -7.98
N ALA A 175 -8.11 -3.15 -8.36
CA ALA A 175 -9.17 -2.58 -7.56
C ALA A 175 -9.16 -3.32 -6.21
N ALA A 176 -9.20 -2.61 -5.09
CA ALA A 176 -9.36 -3.28 -3.82
C ALA A 176 -10.80 -3.85 -3.76
N VAL A 177 -11.07 -4.98 -4.43
CA VAL A 177 -12.44 -5.49 -4.58
C VAL A 177 -12.86 -6.14 -3.27
N GLN A 178 -13.96 -5.67 -2.67
CA GLN A 178 -14.69 -6.46 -1.69
C GLN A 178 -15.24 -7.67 -2.44
N ARG A 179 -14.86 -8.90 -2.03
CA ARG A 179 -15.52 -10.11 -2.50
C ARG A 179 -16.97 -10.15 -1.96
N SER A 180 -17.81 -9.21 -2.40
CA SER A 180 -19.26 -9.36 -2.38
C SER A 180 -19.64 -9.81 -3.78
N ARG A 181 -19.72 -11.14 -3.93
CA ARG A 181 -20.42 -11.86 -5.01
C ARG A 181 -20.48 -11.11 -6.35
N LEU A 182 -19.54 -11.41 -7.25
CA LEU A 182 -19.87 -11.45 -8.67
C LEU A 182 -20.92 -12.55 -8.84
N SER A 183 -22.19 -12.25 -8.57
CA SER A 183 -23.29 -13.06 -9.10
C SER A 183 -23.25 -12.83 -10.59
N ARG A 184 -22.92 -13.89 -11.33
CA ARG A 184 -23.23 -14.01 -12.74
C ARG A 184 -24.66 -13.50 -12.97
N ARG A 185 -24.79 -12.51 -13.85
CA ARG A 185 -25.99 -12.34 -14.67
C ARG A 185 -25.51 -12.34 -16.11
#